data_AF-A0A6P0W8R5-F1
#
_entry.id   AF-A0A6P0W8R5-F1
#
_cell.length_a   1.000
_cell.length_b   1.000
_cell.length_c   1.000
_cell.angle_alpha   90.00
_cell.angle_beta   90.00
_cell.angle_gamma   90.00
#
_symmetry.space_group_name_H-M   'P 1'
#
loop_
_entity.id
_entity.type
_entity.pdbx_description
1 polymer ?
#
loop_
_entity_poly.entity_id
_entity_poly.type
_entity_poly.pdbx_seq_one_letter_code
_entity_poly.pdbx_strand_id
1 'polypeptide(L)'
;MRHWKVLSRFILFILSAVIVLLSSALPNSLLASQAASPLAQVRIKTETVVGQQDFFRVGKSHKGRWWFIDPDGKPFLYRGVTSVNFGYPAPYVPVVENKYGQDPAAFREATFERLRSWNFNALGAWTPPQLWDQGMPYTVILNFVKAAPDSELRVDDKKLKLPDVFDPKWIEGIDAKAKEIVAPVATSKLLVGYFTDNELNWAHAETPDRKVNPELLLTNLAKASLLQFCLSLNPEKPAYSAAWDFVLKRHGNSLEQLAKDWQVPIESRDTIKAWTKTKQGIVSKGYLVDQNGFQAEFARRYFQETAAAIHRYDHNHLILGCRFGAPPSDAVFSAIKRPWVDVVSANNYRYNMYERIDLYYQATKLPVLNSEFSWGHTRFTQRALPDEPEDGFSERSRMMRNGAKSLARALTHPAFVGYTWYRWVDLPGHTPPISFGLVTIEDDPNLSHTTLLKRLNARADAIATTGLGR
;
A
#
# COMPACT_ATOMS: atom_id res chain seq x y z
N MET A 1 76.21 38.19 -27.40
CA MET A 1 74.91 37.48 -27.61
C MET A 1 74.85 36.19 -26.77
N ARG A 2 74.83 36.33 -25.44
CA ARG A 2 74.84 35.19 -24.51
C ARG A 2 74.24 35.56 -23.16
N HIS A 3 73.13 36.31 -23.13
CA HIS A 3 72.47 36.71 -21.88
C HIS A 3 70.94 36.70 -21.92
N TRP A 4 70.29 36.16 -22.96
CA TRP A 4 68.82 36.19 -23.10
C TRP A 4 68.14 34.81 -23.17
N LYS A 5 68.82 33.72 -22.77
CA LYS A 5 68.24 32.36 -22.74
C LYS A 5 68.15 31.71 -21.35
N VAL A 6 68.49 32.43 -20.28
CA VAL A 6 68.42 31.90 -18.89
C VAL A 6 67.25 32.49 -18.08
N LEU A 7 66.71 33.65 -18.48
CA LEU A 7 65.59 34.27 -17.75
C LEU A 7 64.20 33.69 -18.08
N SER A 8 64.00 33.01 -19.22
CA SER A 8 62.68 32.47 -19.59
C SER A 8 62.36 31.09 -19.00
N ARG A 9 63.34 30.40 -18.41
CA ARG A 9 63.12 29.09 -17.75
C ARG A 9 62.91 29.17 -16.23
N PHE A 10 63.26 30.30 -15.59
CA PHE A 10 63.03 30.49 -14.15
C PHE A 10 61.62 31.05 -13.84
N ILE A 11 61.05 31.83 -14.75
CA ILE A 11 59.70 32.41 -14.57
C ILE A 11 58.59 31.35 -14.76
N LEU A 12 58.81 30.33 -15.60
CA LEU A 12 57.83 29.25 -15.77
C LEU A 12 57.79 28.26 -14.59
N PHE A 13 58.86 28.14 -13.79
CA PHE A 13 58.89 27.21 -12.65
C PHE A 13 58.27 27.83 -11.38
N ILE A 14 58.37 29.15 -11.20
CA ILE A 14 57.75 29.85 -10.06
C ILE A 14 56.23 30.04 -10.26
N LEU A 15 55.75 30.20 -11.49
CA LEU A 15 54.30 30.22 -11.79
C LEU A 15 53.63 28.84 -11.65
N SER A 16 54.40 27.75 -11.75
CA SER A 16 53.88 26.38 -11.54
C SER A 16 53.81 26.00 -10.06
N ALA A 17 54.69 26.56 -9.22
CA ALA A 17 54.75 26.25 -7.78
C ALA A 17 53.78 27.10 -6.94
N VAL A 18 53.39 28.31 -7.38
CA VAL A 18 52.40 29.14 -6.67
C VAL A 18 50.94 28.71 -6.97
N ILE A 19 50.70 27.99 -8.07
CA ILE A 19 49.37 27.40 -8.37
C ILE A 19 49.16 26.06 -7.63
N VAL A 20 50.22 25.40 -7.17
CA VAL A 20 50.14 24.12 -6.43
C VAL A 20 50.18 24.29 -4.90
N LEU A 21 50.50 25.48 -4.39
CA LEU A 21 50.54 25.77 -2.94
C LEU A 21 49.50 26.79 -2.43
N LEU A 22 48.54 27.19 -3.27
CA LEU A 22 47.35 27.97 -2.87
C LEU A 22 46.03 27.21 -3.00
N SER A 23 46.08 25.90 -3.27
CA SER A 23 44.91 25.02 -3.38
C SER A 23 44.62 24.19 -2.12
N SER A 24 45.31 24.48 -1.00
CA SER A 24 45.15 23.78 0.27
C SER A 24 44.96 24.73 1.45
N ALA A 25 43.91 25.56 1.44
CA ALA A 25 43.27 26.15 2.62
C ALA A 25 42.12 27.08 2.21
N LEU A 26 41.12 26.53 1.53
CA LEU A 26 39.78 27.08 1.61
C LEU A 26 38.91 25.98 2.19
N PRO A 27 38.28 26.18 3.35
CA PRO A 27 37.28 25.24 3.81
C PRO A 27 36.18 25.22 2.74
N ASN A 28 36.00 24.09 2.06
CA ASN A 28 34.84 23.82 1.21
C ASN A 28 33.51 23.81 2.00
N SER A 29 33.52 24.23 3.27
CA SER A 29 32.35 24.53 4.06
C SER A 29 32.03 26.02 4.00
N LEU A 30 31.44 26.47 2.89
CA LEU A 30 30.54 27.63 2.75
C LEU A 30 30.36 27.84 1.25
N LEU A 31 29.11 27.73 0.76
CA LEU A 31 28.68 27.71 -0.66
C LEU A 31 28.44 26.31 -1.27
N ALA A 32 28.04 25.32 -0.48
CA ALA A 32 26.86 24.58 -0.92
C ALA A 32 25.68 25.50 -0.64
N SER A 33 25.09 26.15 -1.65
CA SER A 33 23.74 26.66 -1.46
C SER A 33 22.93 25.42 -1.06
N GLN A 34 22.48 25.34 0.19
CA GLN A 34 21.43 24.40 0.56
C GLN A 34 20.24 24.83 -0.29
N ALA A 35 20.11 24.26 -1.49
CA ALA A 35 18.94 24.46 -2.30
C ALA A 35 17.77 24.10 -1.40
N ALA A 36 16.90 25.07 -1.12
CA ALA A 36 15.78 24.87 -0.22
C ALA A 36 15.03 23.62 -0.66
N SER A 37 14.66 22.75 0.29
CA SER A 37 13.92 21.52 0.01
C SER A 37 12.77 21.82 -0.97
N PRO A 38 12.55 21.02 -2.03
CA PRO A 38 11.44 21.24 -2.95
C PRO A 38 10.09 21.36 -2.24
N LEU A 39 9.94 20.77 -1.04
CA LEU A 39 8.72 20.84 -0.24
C LEU A 39 8.51 22.21 0.44
N ALA A 40 9.56 23.02 0.62
CA ALA A 40 9.47 24.35 1.24
C ALA A 40 8.58 25.33 0.44
N GLN A 41 8.33 25.07 -0.84
CA GLN A 41 7.42 25.85 -1.68
C GLN A 41 5.95 25.37 -1.62
N VAL A 42 5.70 24.20 -1.03
CA VAL A 42 4.36 23.64 -0.94
C VAL A 42 3.59 24.39 0.14
N ARG A 43 2.41 24.90 -0.22
CA ARG A 43 1.47 25.57 0.68
C ARG A 43 0.22 24.73 0.75
N ILE A 44 -0.15 24.28 1.94
CA ILE A 44 -1.35 23.47 2.20
C ILE A 44 -2.55 24.40 2.39
N LYS A 45 -3.68 24.04 1.78
CA LYS A 45 -4.99 24.67 2.00
C LYS A 45 -5.58 24.15 3.32
N THR A 46 -5.56 24.99 4.35
CA THR A 46 -5.98 24.61 5.72
C THR A 46 -7.39 24.02 5.76
N GLU A 47 -8.31 24.50 4.93
CA GLU A 47 -9.69 24.03 4.83
C GLU A 47 -9.82 22.59 4.29
N THR A 48 -8.76 22.03 3.70
CA THR A 48 -8.74 20.66 3.16
C THR A 48 -8.08 19.66 4.10
N VAL A 49 -7.54 20.13 5.22
CA VAL A 49 -6.79 19.32 6.16
C VAL A 49 -7.72 18.38 6.92
N VAL A 50 -7.30 17.12 7.04
CA VAL A 50 -7.97 16.09 7.84
C VAL A 50 -6.96 15.41 8.77
N GLY A 51 -7.41 15.15 10.00
CA GLY A 51 -6.64 14.60 11.11
C GLY A 51 -6.29 15.66 12.16
N GLN A 52 -5.66 15.25 13.26
CA GLN A 52 -5.41 16.11 14.42
C GLN A 52 -4.10 16.89 14.31
N GLN A 53 -4.10 18.11 14.87
CA GLN A 53 -2.90 18.94 14.97
C GLN A 53 -1.80 18.20 15.75
N ASP A 54 -0.54 18.48 15.41
CA ASP A 54 0.66 17.85 15.97
C ASP A 54 0.77 16.33 15.70
N PHE A 55 -0.06 15.77 14.82
CA PHE A 55 0.05 14.39 14.33
C PHE A 55 0.09 14.38 12.80
N PHE A 56 0.36 13.21 12.21
CA PHE A 56 0.27 13.05 10.77
C PHE A 56 -1.16 13.31 10.29
N ARG A 57 -1.26 14.13 9.25
CA ARG A 57 -2.52 14.55 8.62
C ARG A 57 -2.43 14.40 7.11
N VAL A 58 -3.53 14.67 6.42
CA VAL A 58 -3.54 14.85 4.96
C VAL A 58 -4.22 16.15 4.58
N GLY A 59 -3.74 16.79 3.51
CA GLY A 59 -4.33 18.01 2.97
C GLY A 59 -3.93 18.26 1.52
N LYS A 60 -4.71 19.07 0.82
CA LYS A 60 -4.38 19.52 -0.54
C LYS A 60 -3.51 20.76 -0.49
N SER A 61 -2.57 20.88 -1.41
CA SER A 61 -1.86 22.13 -1.65
C SER A 61 -2.69 23.12 -2.46
N HIS A 62 -2.23 24.36 -2.56
CA HIS A 62 -2.84 25.37 -3.45
C HIS A 62 -2.89 24.92 -4.93
N LYS A 63 -1.97 24.03 -5.34
CA LYS A 63 -1.95 23.41 -6.67
C LYS A 63 -2.87 22.17 -6.79
N GLY A 64 -3.70 21.88 -5.77
CA GLY A 64 -4.68 20.79 -5.80
C GLY A 64 -4.13 19.39 -5.50
N ARG A 65 -2.82 19.25 -5.25
CA ARG A 65 -2.17 17.97 -4.94
C ARG A 65 -2.33 17.61 -3.48
N TRP A 66 -2.67 16.36 -3.19
CA TRP A 66 -2.66 15.79 -1.85
C TRP A 66 -1.24 15.56 -1.34
N TRP A 67 -1.06 15.81 -0.05
CA TRP A 67 0.15 15.54 0.72
C TRP A 67 -0.23 14.89 2.05
N PHE A 68 0.65 14.03 2.58
CA PHE A 68 0.71 13.91 4.03
C PHE A 68 1.25 15.23 4.61
N ILE A 69 0.92 15.51 5.85
CA ILE A 69 1.43 16.64 6.60
C ILE A 69 2.01 16.02 7.88
N ASP A 70 3.28 16.29 8.16
CA ASP A 70 3.95 15.78 9.34
C ASP A 70 3.48 16.51 10.63
N PRO A 71 3.87 16.03 11.82
CA PRO A 71 3.54 16.68 13.09
C PRO A 71 3.94 18.16 13.18
N ASP A 72 5.00 18.58 12.48
CA ASP A 72 5.45 19.98 12.44
C ASP A 72 4.64 20.84 11.45
N GLY A 73 3.63 20.26 10.78
CA GLY A 73 2.83 20.97 9.78
C GLY A 73 3.49 21.07 8.40
N LYS A 74 4.58 20.35 8.14
CA LYS A 74 5.29 20.39 6.86
C LYS A 74 4.71 19.33 5.91
N PRO A 75 4.65 19.62 4.60
CA PRO A 75 4.24 18.62 3.62
C PRO A 75 5.23 17.46 3.60
N PHE A 76 4.70 16.25 3.52
CA PHE A 76 5.45 15.01 3.62
C PHE A 76 5.08 14.08 2.47
N LEU A 77 6.09 13.55 1.77
CA LEU A 77 5.94 12.51 0.77
C LEU A 77 6.46 11.20 1.36
N TYR A 78 5.56 10.26 1.57
CA TYR A 78 5.87 9.01 2.27
C TYR A 78 6.68 8.06 1.38
N ARG A 79 7.85 7.61 1.87
CA ARG A 79 8.75 6.65 1.22
C ARG A 79 9.12 5.59 2.25
N GLY A 80 8.30 4.55 2.34
CA GLY A 80 8.42 3.49 3.33
C GLY A 80 9.00 2.18 2.80
N VAL A 81 9.29 1.25 3.71
CA VAL A 81 9.67 -0.15 3.41
C VAL A 81 8.88 -1.09 4.29
N THR A 82 8.22 -2.11 3.71
CA THR A 82 7.47 -3.10 4.49
C THR A 82 8.41 -4.12 5.12
N SER A 83 7.97 -4.72 6.22
CA SER A 83 8.64 -5.85 6.86
C SER A 83 10.10 -5.58 7.23
N VAL A 84 10.42 -4.33 7.63
CA VAL A 84 11.70 -4.03 8.31
C VAL A 84 11.67 -4.76 9.63
N ASN A 85 12.28 -5.94 9.68
CA ASN A 85 12.02 -6.94 10.70
C ASN A 85 13.27 -7.81 10.90
N PHE A 86 13.73 -7.92 12.14
CA PHE A 86 14.88 -8.74 12.54
C PHE A 86 14.50 -10.20 12.81
N GLY A 87 13.21 -10.49 13.04
CA GLY A 87 12.69 -11.81 13.38
C GLY A 87 12.04 -12.56 12.22
N TYR A 88 12.13 -12.06 10.98
CA TYR A 88 11.50 -12.69 9.82
C TYR A 88 12.20 -12.34 8.49
N PRO A 89 12.37 -13.29 7.55
CA PRO A 89 11.98 -14.70 7.63
C PRO A 89 12.89 -15.54 8.52
N ALA A 90 12.49 -16.77 8.87
CA ALA A 90 13.24 -17.62 9.80
C ALA A 90 14.74 -17.77 9.46
N PRO A 91 15.17 -17.92 8.18
CA PRO A 91 16.60 -18.00 7.86
C PRO A 91 17.38 -16.69 8.05
N TYR A 92 16.71 -15.54 8.13
CA TYR A 92 17.35 -14.24 8.35
C TYR A 92 17.70 -13.98 9.82
N VAL A 93 16.94 -14.58 10.74
CA VAL A 93 17.10 -14.40 12.20
C VAL A 93 18.53 -14.67 12.66
N PRO A 94 19.14 -15.84 12.38
CA PRO A 94 20.52 -16.08 12.83
C PRO A 94 21.53 -15.15 12.17
N VAL A 95 21.29 -14.66 10.96
CA VAL A 95 22.17 -13.69 10.28
C VAL A 95 22.14 -12.34 11.03
N VAL A 96 20.95 -11.89 11.40
CA VAL A 96 20.77 -10.66 12.18
C VAL A 96 21.38 -10.81 13.56
N GLU A 97 21.11 -11.91 14.27
CA GLU A 97 21.65 -12.17 15.61
C GLU A 97 23.19 -12.23 15.61
N ASN A 98 23.80 -12.87 14.60
CA ASN A 98 25.25 -12.93 14.48
C ASN A 98 25.89 -11.56 14.19
N LYS A 99 25.19 -10.71 13.42
CA LYS A 99 25.73 -9.41 12.96
C LYS A 99 25.47 -8.27 13.93
N TYR A 100 24.34 -8.29 14.62
CA TYR A 100 23.85 -7.19 15.45
C TYR A 100 23.63 -7.58 16.91
N GLY A 101 23.69 -8.87 17.26
CA GLY A 101 23.30 -9.38 18.57
C GLY A 101 21.78 -9.57 18.70
N GLN A 102 21.35 -10.01 19.87
CA GLN A 102 19.93 -10.25 20.19
C GLN A 102 19.15 -8.98 20.53
N ASP A 103 19.83 -7.91 20.94
CA ASP A 103 19.21 -6.61 21.19
C ASP A 103 18.85 -5.94 19.85
N PRO A 104 17.56 -5.63 19.59
CA PRO A 104 17.15 -4.98 18.35
C PRO A 104 17.74 -3.58 18.14
N ALA A 105 18.33 -2.94 19.16
CA ALA A 105 18.88 -1.59 19.06
C ALA A 105 19.98 -1.47 17.99
N ALA A 106 20.93 -2.41 17.94
CA ALA A 106 22.01 -2.36 16.94
C ALA A 106 21.47 -2.58 15.51
N PHE A 107 20.53 -3.53 15.35
CA PHE A 107 19.83 -3.73 14.07
C PHE A 107 19.06 -2.46 13.66
N ARG A 108 18.36 -1.83 14.60
CA ARG A 108 17.59 -0.60 14.38
C ARG A 108 18.49 0.52 13.86
N GLU A 109 19.57 0.84 14.57
CA GLU A 109 20.45 1.95 14.20
C GLU A 109 21.03 1.74 12.79
N ALA A 110 21.62 0.56 12.54
CA ALA A 110 22.20 0.24 11.24
C ALA A 110 21.16 0.25 10.11
N THR A 111 19.97 -0.29 10.36
CA THR A 111 18.89 -0.35 9.37
C THR A 111 18.32 1.03 9.06
N PHE A 112 18.07 1.86 10.09
CA PHE A 112 17.52 3.20 9.90
C PHE A 112 18.54 4.11 9.22
N GLU A 113 19.83 3.97 9.54
CA GLU A 113 20.91 4.64 8.83
C GLU A 113 20.92 4.25 7.34
N ARG A 114 20.86 2.95 7.02
CA ARG A 114 20.78 2.48 5.62
C ARG A 114 19.57 3.06 4.89
N LEU A 115 18.38 3.00 5.49
CA LEU A 115 17.16 3.54 4.91
C LEU A 115 17.29 5.05 4.62
N ARG A 116 17.79 5.84 5.58
CA ARG A 116 18.06 7.27 5.39
C ARG A 116 19.11 7.50 4.28
N SER A 117 20.16 6.69 4.23
CA SER A 117 21.21 6.78 3.19
C SER A 117 20.69 6.48 1.77
N TRP A 118 19.56 5.77 1.67
CA TRP A 118 18.82 5.49 0.43
C TRP A 118 17.61 6.41 0.24
N ASN A 119 17.50 7.48 1.04
CA ASN A 119 16.46 8.50 1.01
C ASN A 119 15.03 7.96 1.29
N PHE A 120 14.91 6.82 1.97
CA PHE A 120 13.66 6.42 2.62
C PHE A 120 13.46 7.23 3.90
N ASN A 121 12.19 7.44 4.27
CA ASN A 121 11.82 8.27 5.43
C ASN A 121 10.72 7.65 6.30
N ALA A 122 10.35 6.40 6.07
CA ALA A 122 9.32 5.74 6.85
C ALA A 122 9.45 4.20 6.91
N LEU A 123 8.72 3.59 7.84
CA LEU A 123 8.57 2.15 8.04
C LEU A 123 7.14 1.73 7.69
N GLY A 124 7.00 0.67 6.91
CA GLY A 124 5.73 0.15 6.45
C GLY A 124 5.10 -0.90 7.37
N ALA A 125 4.02 -1.50 6.89
CA ALA A 125 3.37 -2.63 7.54
C ALA A 125 4.37 -3.77 7.85
N TRP A 126 4.07 -4.51 8.94
CA TRP A 126 4.86 -5.64 9.45
C TRP A 126 6.27 -5.32 9.97
N THR A 127 6.56 -4.05 10.23
CA THR A 127 7.62 -3.65 11.17
C THR A 127 7.18 -4.01 12.60
N PRO A 128 8.01 -4.70 13.39
CA PRO A 128 7.63 -5.15 14.73
C PRO A 128 7.62 -3.99 15.74
N PRO A 129 6.82 -4.08 16.83
CA PRO A 129 6.65 -2.98 17.79
C PRO A 129 7.92 -2.43 18.41
N GLN A 130 8.97 -3.24 18.55
CA GLN A 130 10.28 -2.84 19.09
C GLN A 130 10.97 -1.75 18.25
N LEU A 131 10.56 -1.56 16.99
CA LEU A 131 11.09 -0.53 16.09
C LEU A 131 10.15 0.67 15.96
N TRP A 132 8.97 0.64 16.57
CA TRP A 132 8.01 1.74 16.53
C TRP A 132 8.42 2.88 17.45
N ASP A 133 8.11 4.10 17.04
CA ASP A 133 8.42 5.32 17.79
C ASP A 133 9.92 5.50 18.13
N GLN A 134 10.81 4.98 17.28
CA GLN A 134 12.27 5.04 17.47
C GLN A 134 12.98 5.97 16.47
N GLY A 135 12.37 7.09 16.09
CA GLY A 135 13.01 8.11 15.24
C GLY A 135 12.84 7.95 13.73
N MET A 136 11.87 7.15 13.28
CA MET A 136 11.40 7.13 11.89
C MET A 136 9.87 6.97 11.85
N PRO A 137 9.15 7.76 11.02
CA PRO A 137 7.71 7.60 10.84
C PRO A 137 7.32 6.17 10.48
N TYR A 138 6.18 5.68 10.97
CA TYR A 138 5.78 4.28 10.76
C TYR A 138 4.27 4.12 10.57
N THR A 139 3.87 2.99 10.00
CA THR A 139 2.47 2.54 9.90
C THR A 139 2.27 1.24 10.66
N VAL A 140 1.07 1.05 11.23
CA VAL A 140 0.70 -0.18 11.93
C VAL A 140 -0.36 -0.93 11.14
N ILE A 141 -0.26 -2.27 11.07
CA ILE A 141 -1.31 -3.11 10.46
C ILE A 141 -1.96 -3.99 11.53
N LEU A 142 -3.29 -3.91 11.62
CA LEU A 142 -4.05 -4.56 12.70
C LEU A 142 -4.44 -6.00 12.35
N ASN A 143 -4.67 -6.30 11.07
CA ASN A 143 -5.13 -7.60 10.59
C ASN A 143 -6.46 -8.00 11.28
N PHE A 144 -7.45 -7.12 11.24
CA PHE A 144 -8.75 -7.31 11.86
C PHE A 144 -9.55 -8.50 11.30
N VAL A 145 -9.27 -8.93 10.07
CA VAL A 145 -9.87 -10.16 9.51
C VAL A 145 -9.59 -11.40 10.35
N LYS A 146 -8.54 -11.38 11.20
CA LYS A 146 -8.16 -12.45 12.13
C LYS A 146 -8.35 -12.05 13.60
N ALA A 147 -9.29 -11.15 13.91
CA ALA A 147 -9.47 -10.64 15.27
C ALA A 147 -10.28 -11.57 16.19
N ALA A 148 -10.90 -12.62 15.65
CA ALA A 148 -11.60 -13.64 16.43
C ALA A 148 -11.36 -15.04 15.84
N PRO A 149 -11.52 -16.13 16.61
CA PRO A 149 -11.53 -17.49 16.09
C PRO A 149 -12.59 -17.66 15.01
N ASP A 150 -12.24 -18.31 13.90
CA ASP A 150 -13.15 -18.58 12.77
C ASP A 150 -13.91 -17.33 12.25
N SER A 151 -13.27 -16.15 12.35
CA SER A 151 -13.81 -14.89 11.87
C SER A 151 -13.95 -14.84 10.35
N GLU A 152 -13.07 -15.53 9.63
CA GLU A 152 -13.09 -15.57 8.17
C GLU A 152 -14.27 -16.40 7.63
N LEU A 153 -14.97 -15.85 6.64
CA LEU A 153 -16.10 -16.52 5.99
C LEU A 153 -15.66 -17.83 5.34
N ARG A 154 -16.43 -18.90 5.59
CA ARG A 154 -16.10 -20.25 5.11
C ARG A 154 -17.35 -21.04 4.72
N VAL A 155 -17.32 -21.63 3.54
CA VAL A 155 -18.29 -22.63 3.07
C VAL A 155 -17.52 -23.93 2.85
N ASP A 156 -17.77 -24.92 3.70
CA ASP A 156 -17.03 -26.19 3.76
C ASP A 156 -15.51 -26.00 3.87
N ASP A 157 -14.71 -26.42 2.90
CA ASP A 157 -13.25 -26.24 2.84
C ASP A 157 -12.82 -24.90 2.20
N LYS A 158 -13.75 -24.22 1.50
CA LYS A 158 -13.46 -22.97 0.80
C LYS A 158 -13.53 -21.79 1.76
N LYS A 159 -12.39 -21.13 1.91
CA LYS A 159 -12.22 -19.95 2.75
C LYS A 159 -12.23 -18.67 1.91
N LEU A 160 -12.98 -17.67 2.36
CA LEU A 160 -12.95 -16.32 1.84
C LEU A 160 -12.23 -15.42 2.86
N LYS A 161 -11.19 -14.70 2.43
CA LYS A 161 -10.43 -13.76 3.27
C LYS A 161 -11.22 -12.47 3.49
N LEU A 162 -12.30 -12.59 4.24
CA LEU A 162 -13.18 -11.53 4.71
C LEU A 162 -13.79 -11.98 6.04
N PRO A 163 -13.95 -11.07 7.03
CA PRO A 163 -14.57 -11.43 8.29
C PRO A 163 -16.10 -11.48 8.16
N ASP A 164 -16.79 -12.22 9.03
CA ASP A 164 -18.23 -12.05 9.23
C ASP A 164 -18.49 -10.72 9.97
N VAL A 165 -18.83 -9.67 9.21
CA VAL A 165 -19.07 -8.31 9.75
C VAL A 165 -20.37 -8.18 10.54
N PHE A 166 -21.17 -9.24 10.62
CA PHE A 166 -22.38 -9.31 11.42
C PHE A 166 -22.16 -10.09 12.71
N ASP A 167 -21.01 -10.75 12.87
CA ASP A 167 -20.71 -11.56 14.05
C ASP A 167 -20.27 -10.67 15.23
N PRO A 168 -21.04 -10.63 16.35
CA PRO A 168 -20.66 -9.87 17.52
C PRO A 168 -19.30 -10.31 18.09
N LYS A 169 -18.91 -11.58 17.93
CA LYS A 169 -17.58 -12.05 18.38
C LYS A 169 -16.45 -11.42 17.58
N TRP A 170 -16.67 -11.16 16.29
CA TRP A 170 -15.69 -10.44 15.48
C TRP A 170 -15.60 -8.97 15.91
N ILE A 171 -16.74 -8.33 16.21
CA ILE A 171 -16.80 -6.95 16.71
C ILE A 171 -16.07 -6.81 18.06
N GLU A 172 -16.27 -7.74 18.99
CA GLU A 172 -15.53 -7.83 20.25
C GLU A 172 -14.04 -8.05 20.01
N GLY A 173 -13.70 -8.94 19.07
CA GLY A 173 -12.32 -9.25 18.70
C GLY A 173 -11.55 -8.06 18.14
N ILE A 174 -12.16 -7.29 17.22
CA ILE A 174 -11.51 -6.08 16.68
C ILE A 174 -11.34 -5.01 17.75
N ASP A 175 -12.27 -4.92 18.72
CA ASP A 175 -12.13 -4.00 19.85
C ASP A 175 -10.96 -4.39 20.76
N ALA A 176 -10.90 -5.67 21.17
CA ALA A 176 -9.83 -6.18 22.01
C ALA A 176 -8.46 -5.97 21.37
N LYS A 177 -8.36 -6.25 20.06
CA LYS A 177 -7.14 -6.03 19.28
C LYS A 177 -6.79 -4.55 19.13
N ALA A 178 -7.78 -3.67 18.95
CA ALA A 178 -7.54 -2.24 18.93
C ALA A 178 -7.03 -1.76 20.30
N LYS A 179 -7.63 -2.20 21.40
CA LYS A 179 -7.14 -1.89 22.75
C LYS A 179 -5.69 -2.31 22.96
N GLU A 180 -5.32 -3.50 22.50
CA GLU A 180 -3.99 -4.06 22.63
C GLU A 180 -2.94 -3.29 21.81
N ILE A 181 -3.25 -2.94 20.56
CA ILE A 181 -2.25 -2.43 19.61
C ILE A 181 -2.34 -0.91 19.40
N VAL A 182 -3.55 -0.37 19.32
CA VAL A 182 -3.82 1.05 19.03
C VAL A 182 -3.57 1.91 20.27
N ALA A 183 -4.14 1.53 21.42
CA ALA A 183 -4.06 2.35 22.63
C ALA A 183 -2.61 2.70 23.07
N PRO A 184 -1.63 1.76 23.03
CA PRO A 184 -0.26 2.07 23.45
C PRO A 184 0.49 3.05 22.55
N VAL A 185 0.04 3.26 21.31
CA VAL A 185 0.73 4.13 20.33
C VAL A 185 -0.06 5.38 19.95
N ALA A 186 -1.22 5.62 20.58
CA ALA A 186 -2.13 6.71 20.24
C ALA A 186 -1.53 8.12 20.44
N THR A 187 -0.48 8.25 21.25
CA THR A 187 0.24 9.52 21.49
C THR A 187 1.51 9.67 20.65
N SER A 188 1.91 8.63 19.92
CA SER A 188 3.12 8.65 19.10
C SER A 188 3.02 9.74 18.05
N LYS A 189 4.03 10.61 17.93
CA LYS A 189 4.04 11.60 16.83
C LYS A 189 4.58 11.02 15.53
N LEU A 190 5.25 9.87 15.61
CA LEU A 190 5.85 9.20 14.45
C LEU A 190 4.86 8.26 13.75
N LEU A 191 3.72 7.93 14.36
CA LEU A 191 2.72 7.11 13.73
C LEU A 191 2.01 7.89 12.61
N VAL A 192 2.04 7.35 11.40
CA VAL A 192 1.34 7.91 10.24
C VAL A 192 -0.13 7.50 10.24
N GLY A 193 -0.42 6.26 10.64
CA GLY A 193 -1.77 5.72 10.67
C GLY A 193 -1.84 4.20 10.66
N TYR A 194 -3.08 3.70 10.64
CA TYR A 194 -3.39 2.28 10.74
C TYR A 194 -3.92 1.70 9.43
N PHE A 195 -3.39 0.56 9.02
CA PHE A 195 -4.04 -0.35 8.08
C PHE A 195 -4.94 -1.31 8.86
N THR A 196 -6.20 -1.44 8.44
CA THR A 196 -7.14 -2.37 9.07
C THR A 196 -6.78 -3.82 8.73
N ASP A 197 -6.46 -4.07 7.46
CA ASP A 197 -6.17 -5.39 6.90
C ASP A 197 -5.28 -5.31 5.65
N ASN A 198 -4.98 -6.47 5.06
CA ASN A 198 -4.24 -6.60 3.81
C ASN A 198 -5.00 -7.44 2.79
N GLU A 199 -5.22 -6.92 1.57
CA GLU A 199 -5.72 -7.65 0.40
C GLU A 199 -6.92 -8.57 0.71
N LEU A 200 -7.97 -8.00 1.30
CA LEU A 200 -9.23 -8.70 1.54
C LEU A 200 -9.86 -9.16 0.22
N ASN A 201 -10.47 -10.34 0.22
CA ASN A 201 -11.15 -10.87 -0.95
C ASN A 201 -12.62 -10.51 -0.92
N TRP A 202 -12.96 -9.38 -1.55
CA TRP A 202 -14.32 -8.85 -1.56
C TRP A 202 -15.34 -9.66 -2.39
N ALA A 203 -14.93 -10.73 -3.07
CA ALA A 203 -15.79 -11.65 -3.83
C ALA A 203 -16.82 -10.93 -4.73
N HIS A 204 -16.34 -10.07 -5.62
CA HIS A 204 -17.19 -9.46 -6.65
C HIS A 204 -17.70 -10.52 -7.63
N ALA A 205 -18.88 -10.30 -8.20
CA ALA A 205 -19.33 -11.10 -9.34
C ALA A 205 -18.47 -10.73 -10.56
N GLU A 206 -17.74 -11.70 -11.11
CA GLU A 206 -16.91 -11.53 -12.31
C GLU A 206 -16.79 -12.84 -13.09
N THR A 207 -16.74 -12.75 -14.42
CA THR A 207 -16.32 -13.85 -15.31
C THR A 207 -14.84 -13.68 -15.70
N PRO A 208 -14.18 -14.61 -16.41
CA PRO A 208 -12.72 -14.57 -16.62
C PRO A 208 -12.22 -13.32 -17.37
N ASP A 209 -13.06 -12.72 -18.21
CA ASP A 209 -12.78 -11.47 -18.92
C ASP A 209 -12.97 -10.21 -18.05
N ARG A 210 -13.35 -10.40 -16.77
CA ARG A 210 -13.69 -9.36 -15.78
C ARG A 210 -14.88 -8.49 -16.17
N LYS A 211 -15.70 -8.99 -17.10
CA LYS A 211 -17.03 -8.45 -17.38
C LYS A 211 -18.05 -9.43 -16.83
N VAL A 212 -19.22 -8.91 -16.48
CA VAL A 212 -20.34 -9.74 -16.07
C VAL A 212 -21.31 -9.77 -17.25
N ASN A 213 -21.55 -10.96 -17.81
CA ASN A 213 -22.61 -11.18 -18.79
C ASN A 213 -23.85 -11.72 -18.06
N PRO A 214 -24.87 -10.87 -17.80
CA PRO A 214 -26.02 -11.29 -17.01
C PRO A 214 -26.94 -12.28 -17.73
N GLU A 215 -26.84 -12.38 -19.06
CA GLU A 215 -27.62 -13.34 -19.86
C GLU A 215 -27.20 -14.80 -19.58
N LEU A 216 -26.06 -15.01 -18.93
CA LEU A 216 -25.63 -16.35 -18.50
C LEU A 216 -26.45 -16.89 -17.34
N LEU A 217 -27.15 -16.03 -16.58
CA LEU A 217 -27.98 -16.32 -15.40
C LEU A 217 -27.25 -17.09 -14.28
N LEU A 218 -26.87 -18.34 -14.52
CA LEU A 218 -26.09 -19.24 -13.68
C LEU A 218 -24.98 -19.88 -14.53
N THR A 219 -23.72 -19.77 -14.12
CA THR A 219 -22.59 -20.21 -14.95
C THR A 219 -21.38 -20.69 -14.16
N ASN A 220 -20.64 -21.66 -14.71
CA ASN A 220 -19.33 -22.09 -14.17
C ASN A 220 -18.17 -21.15 -14.57
N LEU A 221 -18.43 -20.13 -15.39
CA LEU A 221 -17.44 -19.10 -15.74
C LEU A 221 -17.29 -18.06 -14.63
N ALA A 222 -18.30 -17.90 -13.78
CA ALA A 222 -18.28 -16.99 -12.63
C ALA A 222 -18.03 -17.78 -11.34
N LYS A 223 -17.26 -17.19 -10.43
CA LYS A 223 -17.15 -17.70 -9.05
C LYS A 223 -18.36 -17.22 -8.24
N ALA A 224 -18.65 -17.91 -7.14
CA ALA A 224 -19.62 -17.43 -6.17
C ALA A 224 -19.18 -16.05 -5.64
N SER A 225 -20.06 -15.07 -5.77
CA SER A 225 -19.87 -13.73 -5.24
C SER A 225 -20.28 -13.63 -3.77
N LEU A 226 -19.99 -12.52 -3.11
CA LEU A 226 -20.15 -12.35 -1.66
C LEU A 226 -21.53 -12.74 -1.13
N LEU A 227 -22.61 -12.32 -1.79
CA LEU A 227 -23.99 -12.63 -1.40
C LEU A 227 -24.24 -14.13 -1.51
N GLN A 228 -23.99 -14.75 -2.66
CA GLN A 228 -24.12 -16.19 -2.85
C GLN A 228 -23.29 -16.98 -1.83
N PHE A 229 -22.08 -16.52 -1.51
CA PHE A 229 -21.24 -17.13 -0.49
C PHE A 229 -21.91 -17.06 0.88
N CYS A 230 -22.42 -15.89 1.28
CA CYS A 230 -23.11 -15.71 2.57
C CYS A 230 -24.41 -16.52 2.66
N LEU A 231 -25.21 -16.57 1.59
CA LEU A 231 -26.41 -17.40 1.50
C LEU A 231 -26.13 -18.92 1.63
N SER A 232 -24.86 -19.32 1.42
CA SER A 232 -24.41 -20.72 1.45
C SER A 232 -23.69 -21.12 2.75
N LEU A 233 -23.52 -20.19 3.70
CA LEU A 233 -22.87 -20.44 4.99
C LEU A 233 -23.68 -21.44 5.85
N ASN A 234 -23.07 -21.90 6.94
CA ASN A 234 -23.81 -22.59 8.01
C ASN A 234 -24.87 -21.62 8.58
N PRO A 235 -26.15 -22.04 8.76
CA PRO A 235 -27.20 -21.22 9.36
C PRO A 235 -26.87 -20.56 10.71
N GLU A 236 -25.92 -21.11 11.46
CA GLU A 236 -25.45 -20.51 12.71
C GLU A 236 -24.60 -19.23 12.52
N LYS A 237 -24.09 -18.98 11.31
CA LYS A 237 -23.27 -17.80 11.03
C LYS A 237 -24.15 -16.55 10.89
N PRO A 238 -23.87 -15.45 11.61
CA PRO A 238 -24.65 -14.21 11.49
C PRO A 238 -24.76 -13.66 10.07
N ALA A 239 -23.71 -13.74 9.25
CA ALA A 239 -23.77 -13.35 7.84
C ALA A 239 -24.76 -14.17 7.01
N TYR A 240 -25.06 -15.42 7.39
CA TYR A 240 -26.07 -16.23 6.71
C TYR A 240 -27.46 -15.60 6.88
N SER A 241 -27.85 -15.35 8.13
CA SER A 241 -29.15 -14.76 8.46
C SER A 241 -29.26 -13.36 7.86
N ALA A 242 -28.22 -12.54 7.97
CA ALA A 242 -28.20 -11.20 7.38
C ALA A 242 -28.37 -11.22 5.85
N ALA A 243 -27.76 -12.17 5.15
CA ALA A 243 -27.90 -12.31 3.70
C ALA A 243 -29.32 -12.76 3.30
N TRP A 244 -29.89 -13.76 3.99
CA TRP A 244 -31.24 -14.23 3.71
C TRP A 244 -32.30 -13.17 4.02
N ASP A 245 -32.18 -12.47 5.14
CA ASP A 245 -33.08 -11.37 5.50
C ASP A 245 -33.00 -10.23 4.48
N PHE A 246 -31.78 -9.91 4.02
CA PHE A 246 -31.56 -8.87 3.02
C PHE A 246 -32.31 -9.17 1.71
N VAL A 247 -32.16 -10.39 1.16
CA VAL A 247 -32.77 -10.75 -0.13
C VAL A 247 -34.27 -11.00 0.02
N LEU A 248 -34.72 -11.75 1.03
CA LEU A 248 -36.14 -12.09 1.16
C LEU A 248 -36.98 -10.83 1.38
N LYS A 249 -36.52 -9.86 2.18
CA LYS A 249 -37.23 -8.59 2.38
C LYS A 249 -37.44 -7.81 1.06
N ARG A 250 -36.52 -7.91 0.12
CA ARG A 250 -36.57 -7.23 -1.18
C ARG A 250 -37.47 -7.95 -2.19
N HIS A 251 -37.75 -9.23 -1.94
CA HIS A 251 -38.50 -10.12 -2.81
C HIS A 251 -39.79 -10.63 -2.14
N GLY A 252 -40.49 -9.74 -1.41
CA GLY A 252 -41.81 -10.03 -0.84
C GLY A 252 -41.82 -11.11 0.25
N ASN A 253 -40.67 -11.39 0.87
CA ASN A 253 -40.46 -12.48 1.82
C ASN A 253 -40.79 -13.88 1.24
N SER A 254 -40.66 -14.07 -0.07
CA SER A 254 -40.97 -15.32 -0.77
C SER A 254 -39.77 -15.81 -1.58
N LEU A 255 -39.47 -17.11 -1.44
CA LEU A 255 -38.41 -17.76 -2.22
C LEU A 255 -38.82 -17.91 -3.69
N GLU A 256 -40.11 -18.13 -3.94
CA GLU A 256 -40.68 -18.22 -5.28
C GLU A 256 -40.54 -16.89 -6.04
N GLN A 257 -40.83 -15.78 -5.35
CA GLN A 257 -40.66 -14.44 -5.93
C GLN A 257 -39.17 -14.11 -6.15
N LEU A 258 -38.29 -14.50 -5.22
CA LEU A 258 -36.83 -14.39 -5.39
C LEU A 258 -36.36 -15.15 -6.64
N ALA A 259 -36.76 -16.41 -6.80
CA ALA A 259 -36.42 -17.24 -7.95
C ALA A 259 -36.87 -16.61 -9.27
N LYS A 260 -38.08 -16.06 -9.30
CA LYS A 260 -38.64 -15.35 -10.46
C LYS A 260 -37.85 -14.09 -10.80
N ASP A 261 -37.56 -13.25 -9.82
CA ASP A 261 -36.86 -11.98 -10.03
C ASP A 261 -35.40 -12.18 -10.43
N TRP A 262 -34.76 -13.21 -9.88
CA TRP A 262 -33.41 -13.60 -10.26
C TRP A 262 -33.37 -14.48 -11.51
N GLN A 263 -34.51 -14.92 -12.05
CA GLN A 263 -34.61 -15.79 -13.23
C GLN A 263 -33.75 -17.07 -13.12
N VAL A 264 -33.64 -17.63 -11.92
CA VAL A 264 -32.93 -18.89 -11.66
C VAL A 264 -33.81 -19.81 -10.81
N PRO A 265 -33.78 -21.13 -11.04
CA PRO A 265 -34.71 -22.05 -10.39
C PRO A 265 -34.27 -22.35 -8.94
N ILE A 266 -34.69 -21.50 -7.99
CA ILE A 266 -34.39 -21.67 -6.56
C ILE A 266 -35.54 -22.42 -5.89
N GLU A 267 -35.39 -23.73 -5.74
CA GLU A 267 -36.39 -24.57 -5.06
C GLU A 267 -36.27 -24.49 -3.54
N SER A 268 -35.05 -24.32 -3.04
CA SER A 268 -34.74 -24.24 -1.61
C SER A 268 -33.46 -23.44 -1.37
N ARG A 269 -33.18 -23.13 -0.10
CA ARG A 269 -31.90 -22.52 0.29
C ARG A 269 -30.71 -23.42 -0.06
N ASP A 270 -30.90 -24.74 -0.01
CA ASP A 270 -29.87 -25.73 -0.33
C ASP A 270 -29.51 -25.73 -1.83
N THR A 271 -30.42 -25.29 -2.70
CA THR A 271 -30.15 -25.13 -4.14
C THR A 271 -28.99 -24.16 -4.38
N ILE A 272 -29.00 -22.99 -3.72
CA ILE A 272 -27.93 -21.99 -3.82
C ILE A 272 -26.61 -22.56 -3.26
N LYS A 273 -26.69 -23.24 -2.11
CA LYS A 273 -25.51 -23.88 -1.49
C LYS A 273 -24.89 -24.93 -2.41
N ALA A 274 -25.70 -25.73 -3.10
CA ALA A 274 -25.24 -26.70 -4.07
C ALA A 274 -24.50 -26.03 -5.24
N TRP A 275 -25.04 -24.95 -5.82
CA TRP A 275 -24.38 -24.19 -6.87
C TRP A 275 -23.03 -23.58 -6.41
N THR A 276 -22.96 -23.07 -5.18
CA THR A 276 -21.69 -22.59 -4.60
C THR A 276 -20.65 -23.70 -4.47
N LYS A 277 -21.07 -24.90 -4.06
CA LYS A 277 -20.21 -26.09 -3.97
C LYS A 277 -19.68 -26.51 -5.34
N THR A 278 -20.57 -26.60 -6.33
CA THR A 278 -20.26 -27.00 -7.72
C THR A 278 -19.64 -25.89 -8.56
N LYS A 279 -19.34 -24.73 -7.96
CA LYS A 279 -18.68 -23.57 -8.60
C LYS A 279 -19.52 -22.97 -9.74
N GLN A 280 -20.83 -22.94 -9.58
CA GLN A 280 -21.75 -22.22 -10.45
C GLN A 280 -22.10 -20.88 -9.80
N GLY A 281 -21.61 -19.78 -10.37
CA GLY A 281 -21.91 -18.43 -9.93
C GLY A 281 -23.22 -17.92 -10.52
N ILE A 282 -24.04 -17.27 -9.69
CA ILE A 282 -25.24 -16.54 -10.15
C ILE A 282 -24.80 -15.18 -10.67
N VAL A 283 -25.26 -14.82 -11.87
CA VAL A 283 -24.91 -13.55 -12.54
C VAL A 283 -26.12 -12.90 -13.21
N SER A 284 -27.34 -13.41 -13.02
CA SER A 284 -28.55 -12.80 -13.59
C SER A 284 -28.70 -11.34 -13.17
N LYS A 285 -29.38 -10.54 -14.00
CA LYS A 285 -29.57 -9.11 -13.75
C LYS A 285 -30.21 -8.82 -12.39
N GLY A 286 -31.25 -9.57 -12.02
CA GLY A 286 -31.92 -9.43 -10.72
C GLY A 286 -30.97 -9.74 -9.55
N TYR A 287 -30.23 -10.84 -9.64
CA TYR A 287 -29.24 -11.20 -8.62
C TYR A 287 -28.14 -10.14 -8.47
N LEU A 288 -27.62 -9.59 -9.57
CA LEU A 288 -26.54 -8.61 -9.51
C LEU A 288 -26.95 -7.31 -8.80
N VAL A 289 -28.22 -6.92 -8.89
CA VAL A 289 -28.74 -5.77 -8.12
C VAL A 289 -28.62 -6.03 -6.62
N ASP A 290 -29.01 -7.22 -6.18
CA ASP A 290 -28.93 -7.59 -4.76
C ASP A 290 -27.50 -7.85 -4.30
N GLN A 291 -26.69 -8.53 -5.10
CA GLN A 291 -25.26 -8.73 -4.84
C GLN A 291 -24.56 -7.40 -4.62
N ASN A 292 -24.82 -6.40 -5.47
CA ASN A 292 -24.21 -5.07 -5.33
C ASN A 292 -24.75 -4.34 -4.09
N GLY A 293 -26.05 -4.43 -3.82
CA GLY A 293 -26.66 -3.84 -2.62
C GLY A 293 -26.12 -4.45 -1.32
N PHE A 294 -26.06 -5.78 -1.24
CA PHE A 294 -25.54 -6.49 -0.08
C PHE A 294 -24.04 -6.25 0.10
N GLN A 295 -23.26 -6.25 -0.99
CA GLN A 295 -21.83 -5.96 -0.93
C GLN A 295 -21.54 -4.53 -0.46
N ALA A 296 -22.35 -3.55 -0.85
CA ALA A 296 -22.23 -2.17 -0.35
C ALA A 296 -22.54 -2.09 1.16
N GLU A 297 -23.58 -2.78 1.63
CA GLU A 297 -23.92 -2.85 3.06
C GLU A 297 -22.83 -3.55 3.88
N PHE A 298 -22.32 -4.68 3.37
CA PHE A 298 -21.23 -5.42 3.99
C PHE A 298 -19.96 -4.56 4.10
N ALA A 299 -19.57 -3.90 3.01
CA ALA A 299 -18.42 -3.00 3.01
C ALA A 299 -18.61 -1.80 3.95
N ARG A 300 -19.80 -1.20 3.97
CA ARG A 300 -20.15 -0.12 4.91
C ARG A 300 -19.92 -0.57 6.35
N ARG A 301 -20.45 -1.74 6.75
CA ARG A 301 -20.24 -2.30 8.09
C ARG A 301 -18.77 -2.53 8.39
N TYR A 302 -18.05 -3.21 7.49
CA TYR A 302 -16.61 -3.44 7.67
C TYR A 302 -15.84 -2.14 7.98
N PHE A 303 -15.99 -1.10 7.14
CA PHE A 303 -15.26 0.15 7.33
C PHE A 303 -15.71 0.89 8.59
N GLN A 304 -17.00 0.89 8.90
CA GLN A 304 -17.52 1.55 10.10
C GLN A 304 -17.06 0.88 11.39
N GLU A 305 -17.16 -0.45 11.48
CA GLU A 305 -16.81 -1.18 12.70
C GLU A 305 -15.30 -1.13 12.97
N THR A 306 -14.48 -1.29 11.93
CA THR A 306 -13.02 -1.22 12.06
C THR A 306 -12.55 0.20 12.42
N ALA A 307 -13.15 1.23 11.82
CA ALA A 307 -12.85 2.62 12.17
C ALA A 307 -13.31 2.97 13.58
N ALA A 308 -14.52 2.52 13.98
CA ALA A 308 -15.03 2.72 15.33
C ALA A 308 -14.12 2.06 16.38
N ALA A 309 -13.61 0.85 16.10
CA ALA A 309 -12.67 0.16 16.99
C ALA A 309 -11.36 0.93 17.17
N ILE A 310 -10.79 1.47 16.09
CA ILE A 310 -9.60 2.33 16.18
C ILE A 310 -9.92 3.60 16.97
N HIS A 311 -10.98 4.32 16.59
CA HIS A 311 -11.35 5.59 17.20
C HIS A 311 -11.70 5.49 18.68
N ARG A 312 -12.11 4.33 19.21
CA ARG A 312 -12.29 4.17 20.67
C ARG A 312 -11.00 4.35 21.47
N TYR A 313 -9.84 4.13 20.85
CA TYR A 313 -8.54 4.18 21.52
C TYR A 313 -7.60 5.24 20.95
N ASP A 314 -7.85 5.74 19.74
CA ASP A 314 -7.05 6.76 19.09
C ASP A 314 -7.87 7.65 18.15
N HIS A 315 -7.95 8.95 18.47
CA HIS A 315 -8.60 9.98 17.67
C HIS A 315 -7.63 10.87 16.88
N ASN A 316 -6.33 10.60 16.99
CA ASN A 316 -5.24 11.43 16.48
C ASN A 316 -4.79 11.00 15.08
N HIS A 317 -4.67 9.69 14.87
CA HIS A 317 -4.02 9.13 13.69
C HIS A 317 -4.98 8.75 12.55
N LEU A 318 -4.43 8.72 11.34
CA LEU A 318 -5.18 8.46 10.11
C LEU A 318 -5.57 6.98 9.97
N ILE A 319 -6.74 6.73 9.40
CA ILE A 319 -7.13 5.39 8.94
C ILE A 319 -6.75 5.23 7.46
N LEU A 320 -5.84 4.28 7.20
CA LEU A 320 -5.22 4.06 5.89
C LEU A 320 -5.92 2.98 5.06
N GLY A 321 -7.06 2.43 5.52
CA GLY A 321 -7.82 1.40 4.82
C GLY A 321 -7.20 -0.01 4.86
N CYS A 322 -7.58 -0.87 3.90
CA CYS A 322 -7.32 -2.31 3.94
C CYS A 322 -6.39 -2.86 2.84
N ARG A 323 -5.50 -2.03 2.28
CA ARG A 323 -4.43 -2.38 1.33
C ARG A 323 -4.92 -3.26 0.17
N PHE A 324 -5.72 -2.68 -0.73
CA PHE A 324 -6.32 -3.41 -1.84
C PHE A 324 -5.28 -3.97 -2.82
N GLY A 325 -5.23 -5.29 -3.03
CA GLY A 325 -4.38 -5.94 -4.04
C GLY A 325 -4.91 -5.77 -5.47
N ALA A 326 -6.21 -5.55 -5.60
CA ALA A 326 -6.88 -5.19 -6.84
C ALA A 326 -8.00 -4.19 -6.55
N PRO A 327 -8.33 -3.30 -7.50
CA PRO A 327 -9.50 -2.44 -7.37
C PRO A 327 -10.75 -3.27 -7.07
N PRO A 328 -11.52 -2.93 -6.04
CA PRO A 328 -12.78 -3.60 -5.77
C PRO A 328 -13.89 -3.08 -6.71
N SER A 329 -15.11 -3.62 -6.57
CA SER A 329 -16.31 -3.12 -7.25
C SER A 329 -16.74 -1.73 -6.74
N ASP A 330 -17.59 -1.07 -7.54
CA ASP A 330 -18.23 0.20 -7.18
C ASP A 330 -19.03 0.09 -5.87
N ALA A 331 -19.63 -1.07 -5.58
CA ALA A 331 -20.33 -1.32 -4.34
C ALA A 331 -19.41 -1.15 -3.12
N VAL A 332 -18.20 -1.70 -3.16
CA VAL A 332 -17.21 -1.52 -2.09
C VAL A 332 -16.64 -0.11 -2.11
N PHE A 333 -16.35 0.46 -3.28
CA PHE A 333 -15.86 1.85 -3.39
C PHE A 333 -16.81 2.84 -2.71
N SER A 334 -18.12 2.64 -2.82
CA SER A 334 -19.13 3.52 -2.20
C SER A 334 -19.04 3.62 -0.67
N ALA A 335 -18.42 2.63 -0.02
CA ALA A 335 -18.20 2.58 1.42
C ALA A 335 -16.87 3.23 1.86
N ILE A 336 -15.94 3.47 0.92
CA ILE A 336 -14.62 4.04 1.21
C ILE A 336 -14.72 5.56 1.25
N LYS A 337 -14.99 6.08 2.45
CA LYS A 337 -15.12 7.52 2.71
C LYS A 337 -14.83 7.86 4.16
N ARG A 338 -14.65 9.14 4.43
CA ARG A 338 -14.58 9.67 5.79
C ARG A 338 -15.93 9.52 6.51
N PRO A 339 -15.94 9.38 7.84
CA PRO A 339 -14.78 9.37 8.75
C PRO A 339 -14.07 8.00 8.86
N TRP A 340 -14.40 7.01 8.04
CA TRP A 340 -13.89 5.64 8.21
C TRP A 340 -12.55 5.38 7.51
N VAL A 341 -12.24 6.13 6.46
CA VAL A 341 -11.00 6.03 5.70
C VAL A 341 -10.53 7.43 5.33
N ASP A 342 -9.30 7.76 5.70
CA ASP A 342 -8.66 9.05 5.40
C ASP A 342 -7.76 8.97 4.16
N VAL A 343 -7.10 7.83 3.99
CA VAL A 343 -6.19 7.53 2.89
C VAL A 343 -6.52 6.15 2.34
N VAL A 344 -6.65 6.03 1.02
CA VAL A 344 -6.84 4.73 0.37
C VAL A 344 -5.48 4.07 0.19
N SER A 345 -5.32 2.88 0.74
CA SER A 345 -4.15 2.04 0.50
C SER A 345 -4.42 0.98 -0.56
N ALA A 346 -3.51 0.88 -1.52
CA ALA A 346 -3.57 -0.14 -2.56
C ALA A 346 -2.17 -0.70 -2.84
N ASN A 347 -2.06 -2.01 -2.95
CA ASN A 347 -0.84 -2.68 -3.38
C ASN A 347 -0.80 -2.69 -4.92
N ASN A 348 0.33 -2.26 -5.49
CA ASN A 348 0.42 -2.06 -6.93
C ASN A 348 1.77 -2.45 -7.53
N TYR A 349 1.89 -3.73 -7.83
CA TYR A 349 3.04 -4.32 -8.51
C TYR A 349 2.92 -4.26 -10.05
N ARG A 350 2.51 -3.12 -10.62
CA ARG A 350 2.30 -2.98 -12.07
C ARG A 350 2.88 -1.69 -12.63
N TYR A 351 3.27 -1.74 -13.90
CA TYR A 351 3.84 -0.60 -14.62
C TYR A 351 2.81 0.53 -14.86
N ASN A 352 1.51 0.20 -14.94
CA ASN A 352 0.42 1.17 -15.03
C ASN A 352 0.04 1.74 -13.65
N MET A 353 1.05 2.12 -12.87
CA MET A 353 0.89 2.53 -11.48
C MET A 353 0.02 3.79 -11.37
N TYR A 354 0.27 4.77 -12.24
CA TYR A 354 -0.47 6.03 -12.31
C TYR A 354 -1.97 5.79 -12.57
N GLU A 355 -2.32 4.98 -13.57
CA GLU A 355 -3.72 4.71 -13.94
C GLU A 355 -4.48 4.04 -12.80
N ARG A 356 -3.82 3.13 -12.08
CA ARG A 356 -4.45 2.48 -10.94
C ARG A 356 -4.65 3.45 -9.78
N ILE A 357 -3.70 4.34 -9.53
CA ILE A 357 -3.88 5.42 -8.54
C ILE A 357 -5.06 6.30 -8.95
N ASP A 358 -5.14 6.67 -10.23
CA ASP A 358 -6.25 7.48 -10.75
C ASP A 358 -7.59 6.76 -10.56
N LEU A 359 -7.66 5.45 -10.84
CA LEU A 359 -8.88 4.66 -10.60
C LEU A 359 -9.37 4.77 -9.15
N TYR A 360 -8.50 4.53 -8.17
CA TYR A 360 -8.86 4.68 -6.75
C TYR A 360 -9.25 6.11 -6.40
N TYR A 361 -8.51 7.09 -6.93
CA TYR A 361 -8.79 8.49 -6.67
C TYR A 361 -10.10 8.94 -7.30
N GLN A 362 -10.43 8.53 -8.52
CA GLN A 362 -11.67 8.91 -9.17
C GLN A 362 -12.89 8.33 -8.44
N ALA A 363 -12.77 7.10 -7.93
CA ALA A 363 -13.84 6.44 -7.19
C ALA A 363 -14.09 7.04 -5.79
N THR A 364 -13.04 7.51 -5.10
CA THR A 364 -13.14 7.89 -3.67
C THR A 364 -12.88 9.37 -3.38
N LYS A 365 -12.18 10.07 -4.28
CA LYS A 365 -11.62 11.42 -4.12
C LYS A 365 -10.69 11.59 -2.90
N LEU A 366 -10.23 10.49 -2.30
CA LEU A 366 -9.29 10.46 -1.18
C LEU A 366 -7.83 10.35 -1.65
N PRO A 367 -6.85 10.82 -0.86
CA PRO A 367 -5.44 10.56 -1.14
C PRO A 367 -5.15 9.06 -1.21
N VAL A 368 -4.18 8.67 -2.05
CA VAL A 368 -3.83 7.27 -2.30
C VAL A 368 -2.37 7.00 -1.92
N LEU A 369 -2.17 5.99 -1.09
CA LEU A 369 -0.87 5.42 -0.72
C LEU A 369 -0.68 4.09 -1.46
N ASN A 370 0.40 3.95 -2.23
CA ASN A 370 0.76 2.63 -2.76
C ASN A 370 1.44 1.83 -1.64
N SER A 371 0.65 1.01 -0.96
CA SER A 371 1.04 0.39 0.31
C SER A 371 1.96 -0.81 0.19
N GLU A 372 2.16 -1.31 -1.03
CA GLU A 372 3.21 -2.24 -1.44
C GLU A 372 3.53 -2.12 -2.92
N PHE A 373 4.82 -2.07 -3.23
CA PHE A 373 5.30 -2.31 -4.57
C PHE A 373 6.76 -2.78 -4.55
N SER A 374 7.10 -3.62 -5.50
CA SER A 374 8.47 -3.82 -5.93
C SER A 374 8.52 -4.22 -7.39
N TRP A 375 9.60 -3.83 -8.06
CA TRP A 375 9.75 -4.10 -9.47
C TRP A 375 10.30 -5.49 -9.78
N GLY A 376 10.74 -6.28 -8.78
CA GLY A 376 11.09 -7.70 -8.99
C GLY A 376 9.90 -8.59 -9.40
N HIS A 377 8.68 -8.05 -9.37
CA HIS A 377 7.48 -8.79 -9.73
C HIS A 377 7.37 -8.99 -11.25
N THR A 378 6.81 -10.13 -11.69
CA THR A 378 6.74 -10.55 -13.11
C THR A 378 6.10 -9.51 -14.04
N ARG A 379 5.22 -8.67 -13.50
CA ARG A 379 4.58 -7.56 -14.23
C ARG A 379 5.54 -6.46 -14.70
N PHE A 380 6.75 -6.42 -14.17
CA PHE A 380 7.81 -5.51 -14.60
C PHE A 380 8.93 -6.21 -15.38
N THR A 381 9.09 -7.53 -15.26
CA THR A 381 10.16 -8.31 -15.91
C THR A 381 9.71 -8.94 -17.23
N GLN A 382 8.44 -9.37 -17.35
CA GLN A 382 7.97 -10.15 -18.50
C GLN A 382 7.23 -9.34 -19.56
N ARG A 383 6.73 -8.14 -19.21
CA ARG A 383 5.93 -7.33 -20.14
C ARG A 383 6.74 -6.22 -20.79
N ALA A 384 6.94 -6.33 -22.10
CA ALA A 384 7.46 -5.23 -22.90
C ALA A 384 6.50 -4.03 -22.91
N LEU A 385 7.07 -2.82 -22.89
CA LEU A 385 6.32 -1.58 -23.06
C LEU A 385 6.47 -1.08 -24.50
N PRO A 386 5.53 -0.26 -25.03
CA PRO A 386 5.56 0.18 -26.42
C PRO A 386 6.84 0.95 -26.82
N ASP A 387 7.56 1.51 -25.84
CA ASP A 387 8.81 2.26 -26.01
C ASP A 387 10.07 1.41 -25.75
N GLU A 388 9.94 0.08 -25.86
CA GLU A 388 11.03 -0.89 -25.84
C GLU A 388 11.59 -1.08 -27.27
N PRO A 389 12.92 -1.17 -27.47
CA PRO A 389 13.49 -1.37 -28.80
C PRO A 389 13.13 -2.75 -29.36
N GLU A 390 13.29 -2.93 -30.68
CA GLU A 390 12.89 -4.13 -31.41
C GLU A 390 13.63 -5.39 -30.95
N ASP A 391 14.90 -5.26 -30.54
CA ASP A 391 15.72 -6.32 -29.94
C ASP A 391 15.39 -6.62 -28.47
N GLY A 392 14.57 -5.77 -27.84
CA GLY A 392 14.09 -5.94 -26.48
C GLY A 392 15.11 -5.64 -25.38
N PHE A 393 14.66 -5.70 -24.13
CA PHE A 393 15.51 -5.66 -22.95
C PHE A 393 15.61 -7.04 -22.29
N SER A 394 16.76 -7.33 -21.68
CA SER A 394 16.86 -8.42 -20.70
C SER A 394 15.86 -8.21 -19.56
N GLU A 395 15.41 -9.28 -18.90
CA GLU A 395 14.44 -9.18 -17.81
C GLU A 395 14.90 -8.20 -16.72
N ARG A 396 16.19 -8.21 -16.37
CA ARG A 396 16.78 -7.28 -15.41
C ARG A 396 16.70 -5.83 -15.89
N SER A 397 17.10 -5.55 -17.13
CA SER A 397 17.04 -4.19 -17.68
C SER A 397 15.60 -3.70 -17.77
N ARG A 398 14.68 -4.56 -18.19
CA ARG A 398 13.25 -4.28 -18.24
C ARG A 398 12.68 -4.00 -16.84
N MET A 399 13.01 -4.82 -15.85
CA MET A 399 12.64 -4.66 -14.45
C MET A 399 13.01 -3.27 -13.92
N MET A 400 14.30 -2.92 -14.01
CA MET A 400 14.82 -1.65 -13.48
C MET A 400 14.19 -0.45 -14.21
N ARG A 401 14.12 -0.52 -15.54
CA ARG A 401 13.55 0.55 -16.37
C ARG A 401 12.06 0.75 -16.10
N ASN A 402 11.27 -0.32 -16.21
CA ASN A 402 9.82 -0.25 -16.05
C ASN A 402 9.48 0.14 -14.62
N GLY A 403 10.16 -0.42 -13.63
CA GLY A 403 10.01 -0.06 -12.23
C GLY A 403 10.25 1.43 -11.97
N ALA A 404 11.43 1.94 -12.34
CA ALA A 404 11.77 3.34 -12.10
C ALA A 404 10.90 4.31 -12.89
N LYS A 405 10.59 4.03 -14.17
CA LYS A 405 9.67 4.86 -14.97
C LYS A 405 8.28 4.91 -14.34
N SER A 406 7.78 3.78 -13.87
CA SER A 406 6.43 3.70 -13.29
C SER A 406 6.33 4.45 -11.98
N LEU A 407 7.32 4.31 -11.08
CA LEU A 407 7.35 5.05 -9.83
C LEU A 407 7.55 6.56 -10.08
N ALA A 408 8.48 6.95 -10.96
CA ALA A 408 8.70 8.35 -11.32
C ALA A 408 7.43 9.00 -11.89
N ARG A 409 6.68 8.28 -12.71
CA ARG A 409 5.39 8.75 -13.22
C ARG A 409 4.32 8.80 -12.14
N ALA A 410 4.21 7.78 -11.28
CA ALA A 410 3.26 7.80 -10.17
C ALA A 410 3.48 9.00 -9.23
N LEU A 411 4.73 9.39 -9.01
CA LEU A 411 5.11 10.57 -8.23
C LEU A 411 4.53 11.89 -8.75
N THR A 412 4.13 11.98 -10.02
CA THR A 412 3.47 13.17 -10.57
C THR A 412 1.96 13.19 -10.34
N HIS A 413 1.34 12.07 -9.93
CA HIS A 413 -0.10 11.96 -9.77
C HIS A 413 -0.59 12.79 -8.58
N PRO A 414 -1.56 13.73 -8.73
CA PRO A 414 -1.95 14.67 -7.67
C PRO A 414 -2.50 14.01 -6.40
N ALA A 415 -3.10 12.82 -6.50
CA ALA A 415 -3.58 12.08 -5.33
C ALA A 415 -2.55 11.18 -4.64
N PHE A 416 -1.36 10.98 -5.23
CA PHE A 416 -0.40 10.01 -4.72
C PHE A 416 0.42 10.59 -3.57
N VAL A 417 0.20 10.12 -2.34
CA VAL A 417 0.86 10.67 -1.13
C VAL A 417 2.13 9.92 -0.74
N GLY A 418 2.45 8.82 -1.42
CA GLY A 418 3.68 8.08 -1.21
C GLY A 418 3.57 6.60 -1.54
N TYR A 419 4.63 5.86 -1.23
CA TYR A 419 4.70 4.43 -1.46
C TYR A 419 5.43 3.67 -0.35
N THR A 420 5.19 2.37 -0.28
CA THR A 420 5.99 1.43 0.52
C THR A 420 6.63 0.38 -0.38
N TRP A 421 7.96 0.25 -0.30
CA TRP A 421 8.68 -0.81 -0.99
C TRP A 421 8.44 -2.17 -0.31
N TYR A 422 8.09 -3.20 -1.09
CA TYR A 422 8.03 -4.59 -0.63
C TYR A 422 9.29 -5.33 -1.11
N ARG A 423 10.31 -5.49 -0.27
CA ARG A 423 10.33 -5.45 1.20
C ARG A 423 11.76 -5.23 1.73
N TRP A 424 11.97 -5.23 3.05
CA TRP A 424 13.30 -5.08 3.65
C TRP A 424 14.29 -6.16 3.20
N VAL A 425 14.00 -7.42 3.50
CA VAL A 425 14.88 -8.57 3.24
C VAL A 425 14.27 -9.50 2.20
N ASP A 426 15.08 -10.18 1.41
CA ASP A 426 14.60 -11.22 0.50
C ASP A 426 13.92 -12.39 1.25
N LEU A 427 13.06 -13.11 0.53
CA LEU A 427 12.49 -14.37 1.02
C LEU A 427 13.41 -15.54 0.63
N PRO A 428 13.33 -16.69 1.33
CA PRO A 428 14.05 -17.89 0.92
C PRO A 428 13.76 -18.23 -0.55
N GLY A 429 14.80 -18.48 -1.34
CA GLY A 429 14.70 -18.76 -2.78
C GLY A 429 14.65 -17.53 -3.69
N HIS A 430 14.60 -16.31 -3.14
CA HIS A 430 14.66 -15.07 -3.91
C HIS A 430 16.09 -14.55 -3.89
N THR A 431 16.69 -14.37 -5.07
CA THR A 431 18.08 -13.93 -5.20
C THR A 431 18.20 -12.78 -6.19
N PRO A 432 19.04 -11.77 -5.92
CA PRO A 432 19.35 -10.74 -6.91
C PRO A 432 19.85 -11.37 -8.22
N PRO A 433 19.59 -10.75 -9.39
CA PRO A 433 19.15 -9.36 -9.54
C PRO A 433 17.63 -9.15 -9.60
N ILE A 434 16.82 -10.22 -9.67
CA ILE A 434 15.36 -10.15 -9.71
C ILE A 434 14.82 -10.73 -8.41
N SER A 435 14.67 -9.86 -7.42
CA SER A 435 14.17 -10.22 -6.09
C SER A 435 13.36 -9.07 -5.50
N PHE A 436 13.05 -9.11 -4.20
CA PHE A 436 12.16 -8.13 -3.55
C PHE A 436 12.84 -7.34 -2.44
N GLY A 437 13.82 -7.93 -1.76
CA GLY A 437 14.55 -7.36 -0.64
C GLY A 437 15.44 -6.19 -1.03
N LEU A 438 15.44 -5.14 -0.22
CA LEU A 438 16.52 -4.15 -0.24
C LEU A 438 17.84 -4.71 0.28
N VAL A 439 17.78 -5.77 1.09
CA VAL A 439 18.92 -6.61 1.48
C VAL A 439 18.66 -8.09 1.13
N THR A 440 19.73 -8.85 0.91
CA THR A 440 19.67 -10.30 0.74
C THR A 440 19.43 -11.00 2.07
N ILE A 441 19.27 -12.33 2.05
CA ILE A 441 19.11 -13.12 3.28
C ILE A 441 20.38 -13.08 4.15
N GLU A 442 21.54 -12.74 3.58
CA GLU A 442 22.81 -12.50 4.27
C GLU A 442 22.96 -11.06 4.81
N ASP A 443 21.89 -10.25 4.75
CA ASP A 443 21.88 -8.83 5.16
C ASP A 443 22.80 -7.91 4.31
N ASP A 444 23.11 -8.33 3.08
CA ASP A 444 23.89 -7.51 2.16
C ASP A 444 22.98 -6.62 1.30
N PRO A 445 23.32 -5.33 1.07
CA PRO A 445 22.52 -4.46 0.21
C PRO A 445 22.32 -5.03 -1.21
N ASN A 446 21.06 -5.16 -1.62
CA ASN A 446 20.72 -5.52 -3.00
C ASN A 446 20.88 -4.31 -3.92
N LEU A 447 22.07 -4.19 -4.52
CA LEU A 447 22.45 -3.05 -5.35
C LEU A 447 21.58 -2.88 -6.61
N SER A 448 20.88 -3.93 -7.07
CA SER A 448 19.92 -3.84 -8.18
C SER A 448 18.68 -3.02 -7.82
N HIS A 449 18.43 -2.79 -6.52
CA HIS A 449 17.28 -2.00 -6.05
C HIS A 449 17.76 -0.71 -5.38
N THR A 450 18.66 -0.82 -4.39
CA THR A 450 19.07 0.29 -3.53
C THR A 450 19.74 1.43 -4.31
N THR A 451 20.55 1.12 -5.32
CA THR A 451 21.21 2.14 -6.17
C THR A 451 20.19 3.02 -6.89
N LEU A 452 19.17 2.41 -7.50
CA LEU A 452 18.19 3.11 -8.31
C LEU A 452 17.17 3.85 -7.43
N LEU A 453 16.72 3.21 -6.35
CA LEU A 453 15.83 3.83 -5.36
C LEU A 453 16.49 5.03 -4.69
N LYS A 454 17.77 4.94 -4.30
CA LYS A 454 18.51 6.07 -3.71
C LYS A 454 18.47 7.31 -4.61
N ARG A 455 18.72 7.13 -5.92
CA ARG A 455 18.71 8.22 -6.91
C ARG A 455 17.31 8.77 -7.17
N LEU A 456 16.30 7.90 -7.24
CA LEU A 456 14.93 8.31 -7.48
C LEU A 456 14.33 9.04 -6.27
N ASN A 457 14.56 8.52 -5.06
CA ASN A 457 14.10 9.11 -3.81
C ASN A 457 14.73 10.48 -3.54
N ALA A 458 16.02 10.67 -3.87
CA ALA A 458 16.68 11.98 -3.79
C ALA A 458 15.97 13.07 -4.63
N ARG A 459 15.19 12.68 -5.66
CA ARG A 459 14.50 13.58 -6.57
C ARG A 459 12.97 13.52 -6.41
N ALA A 460 12.45 12.66 -5.55
CA ALA A 460 11.02 12.37 -5.48
C ALA A 460 10.20 13.61 -5.12
N ASP A 461 10.69 14.43 -4.19
CA ASP A 461 10.03 15.68 -3.78
C ASP A 461 10.02 16.70 -4.93
N ALA A 462 11.10 16.78 -5.71
CA ALA A 462 11.16 17.64 -6.90
C ALA A 462 10.17 17.17 -7.99
N ILE A 463 10.09 15.86 -8.24
CA ILE A 463 9.13 15.29 -9.21
C ILE A 463 7.69 15.61 -8.77
N ALA A 464 7.37 15.37 -7.50
CA ALA A 464 6.04 15.59 -6.94
C ALA A 464 5.60 17.05 -6.91
N THR A 465 6.54 18.01 -6.90
CA THR A 465 6.24 19.45 -6.87
C THR A 465 6.21 20.11 -8.25
N THR A 466 6.94 19.56 -9.22
CA THR A 466 7.02 20.06 -10.61
C THR A 466 6.00 19.43 -11.55
N GLY A 467 5.55 18.20 -11.28
CA GLY A 467 4.66 17.42 -12.14
C GLY A 467 3.24 17.98 -12.36
N LEU A 468 2.91 19.15 -11.80
CA LEU A 468 1.60 19.81 -11.96
C LEU A 468 1.62 20.93 -13.01
N GLY A 469 2.71 21.07 -13.77
CA GLY A 469 2.87 22.08 -14.80
C GLY A 469 3.31 21.48 -16.13
N ARG A 470 2.45 20.68 -16.77
CA ARG A 470 2.39 20.48 -18.22
C ARG A 470 0.97 20.11 -18.61
#